data_AF-A0A7J6DIF9-F1
#
_entry.id   AF-A0A7J6DIF9-F1
#
_cell.length_a   1.000
_cell.length_b   1.000
_cell.length_c   1.000
_cell.angle_alpha   90.00
_cell.angle_beta   90.00
_cell.angle_gamma   90.00
#
_symmetry.space_group_name_H-M   'P 1'
#
loop_
_entity.id
_entity.type
_entity.pdbx_description
1 polymer ?
#
loop_
_entity_poly.entity_id
_entity_poly.type
_entity_poly.pdbx_seq_one_letter_code
_entity_poly.pdbx_strand_id
1 'polypeptide(L)'
;MLDSLTLLFEKFFLFSNFNIFKSLWQEEPERAAKWPVLRRGDLLEVQRTLFIHYGIYLGDNRVAHLMPDIMPVLTNDKQLIKPVVTNKRLILGCIYRNASVRVDSVEDFAYGAQIMVNDMDVKMKCHALVSEEVARRAEKLVGDIPYSLLWNNCEHFVTYCRYGTPVSQQTEKFCDCLKTIIRDQRSVALTVGIGVMYILCFGLAPSTTLPTILVPFILWMAG
;
A
#
# COMPACT_ATOMS: atom_id res chain seq x y z
N MET A 1 -9.82 -4.28 20.06
CA MET A 1 -10.82 -3.47 19.32
C MET A 1 -10.25 -2.75 18.10
N LEU A 2 -8.97 -2.35 18.08
CA LEU A 2 -8.31 -1.75 16.91
C LEU A 2 -7.96 -2.77 15.80
N ASP A 3 -7.76 -4.04 16.17
CA ASP A 3 -7.39 -5.11 15.22
C ASP A 3 -8.53 -5.56 14.31
N SER A 4 -9.77 -5.59 14.78
CA SER A 4 -10.89 -6.01 13.92
C SER A 4 -11.27 -4.95 12.89
N LEU A 5 -11.15 -3.66 13.23
CA LEU A 5 -11.39 -2.54 12.31
C LEU A 5 -10.29 -2.50 11.24
N THR A 6 -9.02 -2.61 11.62
CA THR A 6 -7.92 -2.67 10.65
C THR A 6 -8.08 -3.85 9.68
N LEU A 7 -8.50 -5.02 10.16
CA LEU A 7 -8.72 -6.20 9.32
C LEU A 7 -9.94 -6.07 8.39
N LEU A 8 -10.99 -5.34 8.80
CA LEU A 8 -12.14 -5.00 7.95
C LEU A 8 -11.79 -3.92 6.91
N PHE A 9 -10.99 -2.92 7.29
CA PHE A 9 -10.46 -1.90 6.40
C PHE A 9 -9.47 -2.46 5.37
N GLU A 10 -8.60 -3.39 5.76
CA GLU A 10 -7.69 -4.10 4.84
C GLU A 10 -8.46 -4.96 3.83
N LYS A 11 -9.54 -5.62 4.28
CA LYS A 11 -10.45 -6.35 3.38
C LYS A 11 -11.18 -5.40 2.43
N PHE A 12 -11.65 -4.24 2.92
CA PHE A 12 -12.29 -3.24 2.06
C PHE A 12 -11.32 -2.62 1.06
N PHE A 13 -10.05 -2.36 1.43
CA PHE A 13 -9.00 -1.88 0.52
C PHE A 13 -8.80 -2.82 -0.68
N LEU A 14 -8.86 -4.14 -0.45
CA LEU A 14 -8.75 -5.15 -1.49
C LEU A 14 -10.01 -5.24 -2.38
N PHE A 15 -11.19 -4.93 -1.85
CA PHE A 15 -12.47 -5.03 -2.58
C PHE A 15 -12.92 -3.72 -3.24
N SER A 16 -12.52 -2.55 -2.74
CA SER A 16 -13.07 -1.24 -3.11
C SER A 16 -12.52 -0.64 -4.41
N ASN A 17 -11.52 -1.26 -5.05
CA ASN A 17 -10.84 -0.65 -6.21
C ASN A 17 -10.96 -1.50 -7.48
N PHE A 18 -12.18 -1.74 -7.97
CA PHE A 18 -12.36 -2.38 -9.28
C PHE A 18 -12.87 -1.47 -10.40
N ASN A 19 -13.64 -0.40 -10.13
CA ASN A 19 -14.27 0.37 -11.21
C ASN A 19 -14.08 1.89 -11.17
N ILE A 20 -13.92 2.52 -10.00
CA ILE A 20 -13.88 3.99 -9.92
C ILE A 20 -12.53 4.56 -10.38
N PHE A 21 -11.41 3.87 -10.12
CA PHE A 21 -10.07 4.34 -10.50
C PHE A 21 -9.62 3.94 -11.91
N LYS A 22 -10.35 3.04 -12.59
CA LYS A 22 -9.97 2.53 -13.91
C LYS A 22 -10.10 3.58 -15.02
N SER A 23 -10.95 4.60 -14.84
CA SER A 23 -11.13 5.66 -15.85
C SER A 23 -10.11 6.79 -15.74
N LEU A 24 -9.28 6.83 -14.69
CA LEU A 24 -8.41 7.98 -14.40
C LEU A 24 -6.95 7.77 -14.84
N TRP A 25 -6.57 6.54 -15.20
CA TRP A 25 -5.20 6.19 -15.53
C TRP A 25 -5.19 5.31 -16.78
N GLN A 26 -5.21 5.97 -17.94
CA GLN A 26 -4.90 5.30 -19.20
C GLN A 26 -3.43 4.86 -19.16
N GLU A 27 -3.21 3.56 -19.37
CA GLU A 27 -1.88 3.01 -19.63
C GLU A 27 -1.38 3.56 -20.97
N GLU A 28 -0.37 4.43 -20.93
CA GLU A 28 0.41 4.81 -22.10
C GLU A 28 1.36 3.67 -22.49
N PRO A 29 1.58 3.42 -23.79
CA PRO A 29 2.28 2.23 -24.27
C PRO A 29 3.79 2.27 -23.96
N GLU A 30 4.33 1.08 -23.73
CA GLU A 30 5.73 0.78 -23.42
C GLU A 30 6.71 1.49 -24.36
N ARG A 31 7.34 2.56 -23.85
CA ARG A 31 8.60 3.08 -24.40
C ARG A 31 9.75 2.37 -23.68
N ALA A 32 10.74 1.91 -24.44
CA ALA A 32 11.96 1.31 -23.92
C ALA A 32 12.50 2.16 -22.75
N ALA A 33 12.54 1.56 -21.56
CA ALA A 33 12.79 2.25 -20.30
C ALA A 33 14.21 2.82 -20.27
N LYS A 34 14.35 4.11 -20.59
CA LYS A 34 15.57 4.86 -20.29
C LYS A 34 15.52 5.21 -18.81
N TRP A 35 16.33 4.54 -18.01
CA TRP A 35 16.39 4.81 -16.58
C TRP A 35 17.05 6.16 -16.32
N PRO A 36 16.57 6.90 -15.30
CA PRO A 36 17.27 8.09 -14.84
C PRO A 36 18.64 7.71 -14.28
N VAL A 37 19.56 8.68 -14.25
CA VAL A 37 20.86 8.47 -13.59
C VAL A 37 20.62 8.36 -12.08
N LEU A 38 20.85 7.17 -11.53
CA LEU A 38 20.62 6.87 -10.11
C LEU A 38 21.89 7.09 -9.29
N ARG A 39 21.75 7.72 -8.13
CA ARG A 39 22.80 7.88 -7.13
C ARG A 39 22.44 7.17 -5.84
N ARG A 40 23.44 6.58 -5.19
CA ARG A 40 23.25 5.86 -3.92
C ARG A 40 22.56 6.79 -2.90
N GLY A 41 21.50 6.30 -2.29
CA GLY A 41 20.61 7.02 -1.38
C GLY A 41 19.41 7.70 -2.05
N ASP A 42 19.28 7.65 -3.38
CA ASP A 42 18.10 8.17 -4.08
C ASP A 42 16.85 7.39 -3.68
N LEU A 43 15.77 8.13 -3.43
CA LEU A 43 14.44 7.56 -3.20
C LEU A 43 13.81 7.25 -4.56
N LEU A 44 13.53 5.98 -4.79
CA LEU A 44 12.92 5.51 -6.02
C LEU A 44 11.43 5.27 -5.81
N GLU A 45 10.66 5.58 -6.84
CA GLU A 45 9.25 5.22 -6.91
C GLU A 45 8.90 4.52 -8.22
N VAL A 46 7.98 3.57 -8.12
CA VAL A 46 7.48 2.78 -9.23
C VAL A 46 5.97 2.71 -9.12
N GLN A 47 5.28 3.09 -10.18
CA GLN A 47 3.84 2.97 -10.25
C GLN A 47 3.43 1.49 -10.32
N ARG A 48 2.61 1.04 -9.36
CA ARG A 48 1.89 -0.25 -9.42
C ARG A 48 0.43 0.00 -9.75
N THR A 49 -0.30 -1.07 -10.05
CA THR A 49 -1.73 -1.02 -10.38
C THR A 49 -2.58 -0.34 -9.30
N LEU A 50 -2.23 -0.48 -8.02
CA LEU A 50 -3.05 -0.03 -6.89
C LEU A 50 -2.38 1.01 -5.97
N PHE A 51 -1.08 1.20 -6.08
CA PHE A 51 -0.30 2.08 -5.20
C PHE A 51 1.03 2.45 -5.84
N ILE A 52 1.73 3.42 -5.26
CA ILE A 52 3.11 3.73 -5.61
C ILE A 52 4.02 2.93 -4.68
N HIS A 53 4.89 2.13 -5.27
CA HIS A 53 5.86 1.34 -4.54
C HIS A 53 7.18 2.10 -4.42
N TYR A 54 7.77 2.08 -3.23
CA TYR A 54 8.96 2.86 -2.90
C TYR A 54 10.16 1.97 -2.57
N GLY A 55 11.35 2.47 -2.89
CA GLY A 55 12.63 1.84 -2.54
C GLY A 55 13.75 2.88 -2.40
N ILE A 56 14.88 2.47 -1.82
CA ILE A 56 16.10 3.27 -1.74
C ILE A 56 17.16 2.62 -2.62
N TYR A 57 17.74 3.39 -3.55
CA TYR A 57 18.84 2.91 -4.35
C TYR A 57 20.13 2.79 -3.51
N LEU A 58 20.75 1.62 -3.52
CA LEU A 58 21.97 1.34 -2.77
C LEU A 58 23.24 1.47 -3.62
N GLY A 59 23.14 1.81 -4.91
CA GLY A 59 24.27 1.69 -5.83
C GLY A 59 24.43 0.27 -6.37
N ASP A 60 25.25 0.14 -7.42
CA ASP A 60 25.59 -1.14 -8.05
C ASP A 60 24.37 -1.98 -8.46
N ASN A 61 23.37 -1.35 -9.06
CA ASN A 61 22.13 -2.02 -9.48
C ASN A 61 21.33 -2.67 -8.34
N ARG A 62 21.40 -2.14 -7.11
CA ARG A 62 20.68 -2.68 -5.94
C ARG A 62 19.67 -1.68 -5.38
N VAL A 63 18.49 -2.17 -5.01
CA VAL A 63 17.42 -1.39 -4.37
C VAL A 63 16.95 -2.09 -3.11
N ALA A 64 16.98 -1.39 -1.98
CA ALA A 64 16.32 -1.84 -0.76
C ALA A 64 14.86 -1.37 -0.73
N HIS A 65 13.93 -2.27 -0.50
CA HIS A 65 12.52 -1.92 -0.35
C HIS A 65 11.80 -2.87 0.61
N LEU A 66 10.82 -2.33 1.31
CA LEU A 66 9.91 -3.12 2.12
C LEU A 66 8.85 -3.75 1.23
N MET A 67 8.76 -5.08 1.26
CA MET A 67 7.83 -5.82 0.42
C MET A 67 6.98 -6.78 1.24
N PRO A 68 5.64 -6.68 1.19
CA PRO A 68 4.77 -7.69 1.77
C PRO A 68 4.87 -8.97 0.93
N ASP A 69 5.14 -10.10 1.57
CA ASP A 69 5.24 -11.39 0.91
C ASP A 69 4.83 -12.51 1.86
N ILE A 70 3.96 -13.38 1.39
CA ILE A 70 3.50 -14.55 2.14
C ILE A 70 4.51 -15.71 2.12
N MET A 71 5.42 -15.76 1.15
CA MET A 71 6.31 -16.92 0.98
C MET A 71 7.20 -17.23 2.19
N PRO A 72 7.78 -16.25 2.92
CA PRO A 72 8.52 -16.54 4.14
C PRO A 72 7.69 -17.22 5.24
N VAL A 73 6.35 -17.09 5.20
CA VAL A 73 5.44 -17.79 6.12
C VAL A 73 5.22 -19.24 5.70
N LEU A 74 5.25 -19.50 4.38
CA LEU A 74 4.92 -20.81 3.80
C LEU A 74 6.14 -21.73 3.66
N THR A 75 7.33 -21.16 3.51
CA THR A 75 8.57 -21.92 3.29
C THR A 75 9.80 -21.14 3.75
N ASN A 76 10.84 -21.86 4.14
CA ASN A 76 12.17 -21.32 4.41
C ASN A 76 13.10 -21.39 3.19
N ASP A 77 12.61 -21.90 2.05
CA ASP A 77 13.40 -22.02 0.83
C ASP A 77 13.62 -20.65 0.17
N LYS A 78 14.86 -20.16 0.26
CA LYS A 78 15.27 -18.88 -0.32
C LYS A 78 15.08 -18.83 -1.84
N GLN A 79 15.13 -19.95 -2.55
CA GLN A 79 14.91 -19.97 -4.00
C GLN A 79 13.44 -19.73 -4.37
N LEU A 80 12.51 -20.07 -3.48
CA LEU A 80 11.08 -19.81 -3.69
C LEU A 80 10.66 -18.40 -3.24
N ILE A 81 11.43 -17.77 -2.34
CA ILE A 81 11.18 -16.41 -1.84
C ILE A 81 11.74 -15.34 -2.79
N LYS A 82 12.94 -15.57 -3.35
CA LYS A 82 13.65 -14.62 -4.22
C LYS A 82 12.92 -14.18 -5.51
N PRO A 83 12.17 -15.02 -6.24
CA PRO A 83 11.58 -14.64 -7.51
C PRO A 83 10.58 -13.49 -7.35
N VAL A 84 10.34 -12.77 -8.46
CA VAL A 84 9.41 -11.66 -8.46
C VAL A 84 8.05 -12.06 -7.92
N VAL A 85 7.51 -11.22 -7.05
CA VAL A 85 6.24 -11.44 -6.38
C VAL A 85 5.08 -11.11 -7.31
N THR A 86 4.13 -12.04 -7.35
CA THR A 86 2.84 -11.82 -8.00
C THR A 86 1.93 -10.98 -7.09
N ASN A 87 0.93 -10.32 -7.68
CA ASN A 87 -0.09 -9.58 -6.92
C ASN A 87 -0.75 -10.46 -5.83
N LYS A 88 -0.95 -11.76 -6.09
CA LYS A 88 -1.49 -12.69 -5.09
C LYS A 88 -0.59 -12.82 -3.86
N ARG A 89 0.73 -12.95 -4.05
CA ARG A 89 1.72 -13.03 -2.95
C ARG A 89 1.75 -11.74 -2.15
N LEU A 90 1.73 -10.59 -2.82
CA LEU A 90 1.69 -9.27 -2.18
C LEU A 90 0.42 -9.09 -1.34
N ILE A 91 -0.75 -9.39 -1.91
CA ILE A 91 -2.04 -9.28 -1.22
C ILE A 91 -2.09 -10.19 0.01
N LEU A 92 -1.67 -11.45 -0.13
CA LEU A 92 -1.61 -12.38 0.99
C LEU A 92 -0.59 -11.92 2.05
N GLY A 93 0.56 -11.38 1.64
CA GLY A 93 1.53 -10.78 2.54
C GLY A 93 0.93 -9.64 3.37
N CYS A 94 0.13 -8.77 2.74
CA CYS A 94 -0.61 -7.72 3.44
C CYS A 94 -1.63 -8.30 4.43
N ILE A 95 -2.44 -9.28 4.01
CA ILE A 95 -3.48 -9.90 4.86
C ILE A 95 -2.85 -10.56 6.09
N TYR A 96 -1.71 -11.22 5.92
CA TYR A 96 -1.00 -11.89 7.00
C TYR A 96 0.00 -10.98 7.73
N ARG A 97 0.05 -9.68 7.38
CA ARG A 97 0.95 -8.69 7.99
C ARG A 97 2.43 -9.10 7.97
N ASN A 98 2.82 -9.86 6.95
CA ASN A 98 4.18 -10.37 6.78
C ASN A 98 4.89 -9.61 5.66
N ALA A 99 5.99 -8.95 6.00
CA ALA A 99 6.86 -8.29 5.05
C ALA A 99 8.31 -8.41 5.47
N SER A 100 9.18 -8.21 4.48
CA SER A 100 10.61 -8.11 4.70
C SER A 100 11.15 -6.93 3.93
N VAL A 101 12.09 -6.21 4.51
CA VAL A 101 12.98 -5.33 3.74
C VAL A 101 13.98 -6.23 3.02
N ARG A 102 13.93 -6.22 1.70
CA ARG A 102 14.80 -7.03 0.84
C ARG A 102 15.58 -6.13 -0.11
N VAL A 103 16.67 -6.68 -0.63
CA VAL A 103 17.52 -6.03 -1.63
C VAL A 103 17.40 -6.80 -2.93
N ASP A 104 16.82 -6.15 -3.93
CA ASP A 104 16.61 -6.70 -5.27
C ASP A 104 17.36 -5.85 -6.31
N SER A 105 17.43 -6.34 -7.54
CA SER A 105 18.00 -5.56 -8.64
C SER A 105 17.07 -4.40 -9.02
N VAL A 106 17.59 -3.40 -9.75
CA VAL A 106 16.76 -2.29 -10.23
C VAL A 106 15.68 -2.83 -11.18
N GLU A 107 16.01 -3.82 -12.03
CA GLU A 107 15.06 -4.47 -12.93
C GLU A 107 13.94 -5.19 -12.17
N ASP A 108 14.30 -6.00 -11.16
CA ASP A 108 13.35 -6.76 -10.36
C ASP A 108 12.45 -5.83 -9.53
N PHE A 109 13.02 -4.75 -8.99
CA PHE A 109 12.27 -3.69 -8.33
C PHE A 109 11.35 -2.96 -9.31
N ALA A 110 11.77 -2.70 -10.55
CA ALA A 110 10.94 -2.05 -11.56
C ALA A 110 9.76 -2.94 -11.98
N TYR A 111 9.99 -4.24 -12.15
CA TYR A 111 9.03 -5.21 -12.70
C TYR A 111 8.33 -4.69 -13.96
N GLY A 112 9.13 -4.20 -14.93
CA GLY A 112 8.65 -3.65 -16.19
C GLY A 112 8.04 -2.24 -16.12
N ALA A 113 7.81 -1.69 -14.94
CA ALA A 113 7.31 -0.33 -14.78
C ALA A 113 8.45 0.71 -14.81
N GLN A 114 8.11 1.96 -15.14
CA GLN A 114 9.07 3.06 -15.18
C GLN A 114 9.49 3.45 -13.76
N ILE A 115 10.81 3.57 -13.54
CA ILE A 115 11.38 4.08 -12.29
C ILE A 115 11.49 5.59 -12.38
N MET A 116 11.08 6.26 -11.30
CA MET A 116 11.28 7.69 -11.10
C MET A 116 12.10 7.92 -9.84
N VAL A 117 13.02 8.89 -9.88
CA VAL A 117 13.65 9.41 -8.67
C VAL A 117 12.67 10.39 -8.06
N ASN A 118 12.18 10.06 -6.88
CA ASN A 118 11.14 10.83 -6.23
C ASN A 118 11.74 12.11 -5.62
N ASP A 119 11.05 13.22 -5.87
CA ASP A 119 11.34 14.58 -5.44
C ASP A 119 10.62 14.96 -4.11
N MET A 120 10.40 13.99 -3.23
CA MET A 120 9.64 14.12 -1.97
C MET A 120 10.26 15.19 -1.07
N ASP A 121 11.57 15.39 -1.15
CA ASP A 121 12.30 16.43 -0.42
C ASP A 121 11.78 17.84 -0.71
N VAL A 122 11.20 18.08 -1.90
CA VAL A 122 10.58 19.36 -2.25
C VAL A 122 9.22 19.51 -1.58
N LYS A 123 8.50 18.39 -1.40
CA LYS A 123 7.13 18.34 -0.89
C LYS A 123 7.11 18.32 0.64
N MET A 124 8.01 17.56 1.26
CA MET A 124 8.17 17.48 2.70
C MET A 124 9.14 18.56 3.17
N LYS A 125 8.63 19.54 3.92
CA LYS A 125 9.44 20.60 4.55
C LYS A 125 10.30 20.07 5.72
N CYS A 126 10.86 18.89 5.57
CA CYS A 126 11.68 18.20 6.58
C CYS A 126 13.13 18.16 6.11
N HIS A 127 14.05 18.14 7.08
CA HIS A 127 15.47 18.07 6.78
C HIS A 127 15.85 16.67 6.29
N ALA A 128 16.09 16.53 4.98
CA ALA A 128 16.58 15.29 4.38
C ALA A 128 17.98 14.93 4.90
N LEU A 129 18.20 13.65 5.18
CA LEU A 129 19.51 13.13 5.55
C LEU A 129 20.42 13.03 4.32
N VAL A 130 21.73 13.01 4.55
CA VAL A 130 22.72 12.83 3.48
C VAL A 130 22.51 11.46 2.81
N SER A 131 22.59 11.40 1.48
CA SER A 131 22.24 10.20 0.70
C SER A 131 22.96 8.92 1.16
N GLU A 132 24.24 9.01 1.55
CA GLU A 132 24.96 7.85 2.06
C GLU A 132 24.38 7.33 3.39
N GLU A 133 23.94 8.24 4.27
CA GLU A 133 23.29 7.84 5.53
C GLU A 133 21.93 7.17 5.25
N VAL A 134 21.19 7.64 4.25
CA VAL A 134 19.92 7.02 3.83
C VAL A 134 20.15 5.60 3.35
N ALA A 135 21.12 5.38 2.46
CA ALA A 135 21.47 4.05 1.97
C ALA A 135 21.91 3.13 3.12
N ARG A 136 22.79 3.61 4.01
CA ARG A 136 23.26 2.85 5.18
C ARG A 136 22.12 2.45 6.12
N ARG A 137 21.13 3.32 6.31
CA ARG A 137 19.93 2.99 7.11
C ARG A 137 19.10 1.91 6.44
N ALA A 138 18.87 2.02 5.14
CA ALA A 138 18.13 1.02 4.38
C ALA A 138 18.82 -0.35 4.45
N GLU A 139 20.14 -0.40 4.34
CA GLU A 139 20.94 -1.63 4.49
C GLU A 139 20.81 -2.26 5.88
N LYS A 140 20.79 -1.46 6.95
CA LYS A 140 20.63 -1.94 8.33
C LYS A 140 19.25 -2.51 8.62
N LEU A 141 18.24 -2.09 7.88
CA LEU A 141 16.85 -2.51 8.07
C LEU A 141 16.49 -3.74 7.26
N VAL A 142 17.40 -4.27 6.44
CA VAL A 142 17.21 -5.52 5.68
C VAL A 142 16.90 -6.67 6.64
N GLY A 143 15.80 -7.36 6.37
CA GLY A 143 15.30 -8.43 7.22
C GLY A 143 13.78 -8.38 7.40
N ASP A 144 13.28 -9.25 8.27
CA ASP A 144 11.85 -9.35 8.55
C ASP A 144 11.38 -8.19 9.41
N ILE A 145 10.25 -7.58 9.02
CA ILE A 145 9.64 -6.51 9.78
C ILE A 145 8.11 -6.69 9.86
N PRO A 146 7.47 -6.28 10.97
CA PRO A 146 6.01 -6.36 11.07
C PRO A 146 5.37 -5.40 10.07
N TYR A 147 4.52 -5.90 9.17
CA TYR A 147 3.89 -5.07 8.15
C TYR A 147 2.55 -4.51 8.61
N SER A 148 2.25 -3.29 8.20
CA SER A 148 0.92 -2.72 8.31
C SER A 148 0.66 -1.80 7.13
N LEU A 149 -0.43 -2.05 6.40
CA LEU A 149 -0.77 -1.26 5.21
C LEU A 149 -0.89 0.25 5.53
N LEU A 150 -1.45 0.57 6.70
CA LEU A 150 -1.69 1.95 7.14
C LEU A 150 -0.56 2.53 8.00
N TRP A 151 0.24 1.70 8.66
CA TRP A 151 1.14 2.19 9.72
C TRP A 151 2.62 1.81 9.52
N ASN A 152 2.91 0.83 8.67
CA ASN A 152 4.28 0.40 8.38
C ASN A 152 4.37 -0.27 6.99
N ASN A 153 4.30 0.58 5.96
CA ASN A 153 4.35 0.18 4.55
C ASN A 153 5.62 0.70 3.87
N CYS A 154 5.76 0.50 2.55
CA CYS A 154 6.99 0.87 1.83
C CYS A 154 7.30 2.37 1.86
N GLU A 155 6.29 3.25 1.93
CA GLU A 155 6.48 4.69 2.03
C GLU A 155 7.02 5.09 3.43
N HIS A 156 6.49 4.46 4.49
CA HIS A 156 6.99 4.65 5.85
C HIS A 156 8.47 4.23 5.98
N PHE A 157 8.84 3.12 5.34
CA PHE A 157 10.21 2.64 5.32
C PHE A 157 11.17 3.65 4.67
N VAL A 158 10.86 4.13 3.46
CA VAL A 158 11.76 5.06 2.75
C VAL A 158 11.81 6.43 3.42
N THR A 159 10.71 6.91 3.98
CA THR A 159 10.66 8.19 4.71
C THR A 159 11.40 8.13 6.04
N TYR A 160 11.35 7.00 6.75
CA TYR A 160 12.21 6.76 7.90
C TYR A 160 13.70 6.78 7.51
N CYS A 161 14.07 6.12 6.40
CA CYS A 161 15.44 6.13 5.92
C CYS A 161 15.90 7.55 5.51
N ARG A 162 15.03 8.32 4.85
CA ARG A 162 15.34 9.64 4.27
C ARG A 162 15.30 10.79 5.29
N TYR A 163 14.32 10.78 6.19
CA TYR A 163 14.03 11.91 7.12
C TYR A 163 14.18 11.52 8.59
N GLY A 164 14.26 10.22 8.91
CA GLY A 164 14.24 9.74 10.30
C GLY A 164 12.85 9.59 10.91
N THR A 165 11.80 9.99 10.20
CA THR A 165 10.40 9.90 10.66
C THR A 165 9.59 9.10 9.65
N PRO A 166 8.92 8.00 10.06
CA PRO A 166 8.10 7.21 9.16
C PRO A 166 6.76 7.93 8.91
N VAL A 167 6.49 8.29 7.65
CA VAL A 167 5.26 8.96 7.22
C VAL A 167 4.80 8.42 5.86
N SER A 168 3.50 8.49 5.57
CA SER A 168 2.94 8.02 4.30
C SER A 168 1.82 8.93 3.81
N GLN A 169 2.08 9.66 2.73
CA GLN A 169 1.09 10.51 2.08
C GLN A 169 -0.01 9.67 1.42
N GLN A 170 0.32 8.46 0.94
CA GLN A 170 -0.69 7.54 0.40
C GLN A 170 -1.72 7.14 1.46
N THR A 171 -1.24 6.86 2.67
CA THR A 171 -2.10 6.51 3.81
C THR A 171 -2.98 7.69 4.20
N GLU A 172 -2.40 8.89 4.30
CA GLU A 172 -3.16 10.11 4.63
C GLU A 172 -4.27 10.37 3.61
N LYS A 173 -3.95 10.36 2.31
CA LYS A 173 -4.92 10.53 1.22
C LYS A 173 -6.02 9.47 1.26
N PHE A 174 -5.65 8.21 1.53
CA PHE A 174 -6.62 7.13 1.65
C PHE A 174 -7.56 7.35 2.83
N CYS A 175 -7.03 7.68 4.00
CA CYS A 175 -7.81 8.00 5.19
C CYS A 175 -8.74 9.19 4.98
N ASP A 176 -8.30 10.23 4.27
CA ASP A 176 -9.11 11.40 3.98
C ASP A 176 -10.20 11.11 2.95
N CYS A 177 -9.91 10.29 1.93
CA CYS A 177 -10.92 9.76 1.02
C CYS A 177 -11.98 8.95 1.77
N LEU A 178 -11.56 8.04 2.66
CA LEU A 178 -12.47 7.27 3.51
C LEU A 178 -13.34 8.17 4.39
N LYS A 179 -12.75 9.17 5.06
CA LYS A 179 -13.52 10.14 5.86
C LYS A 179 -14.55 10.87 5.01
N THR A 180 -14.18 11.26 3.79
CA THR A 180 -15.09 11.94 2.87
C THR A 180 -16.25 11.04 2.44
N ILE A 181 -15.98 9.76 2.16
CA ILE A 181 -17.01 8.77 1.83
C ILE A 181 -17.94 8.55 3.02
N ILE A 182 -17.38 8.36 4.23
CA ILE A 182 -18.15 8.11 5.46
C ILE A 182 -19.09 9.30 5.76
N ARG A 183 -18.62 10.53 5.52
CA ARG A 183 -19.40 11.75 5.75
C ARG A 183 -20.38 12.09 4.64
N ASP A 184 -20.31 11.44 3.49
CA ASP A 184 -21.23 11.69 2.39
C ASP A 184 -22.60 11.07 2.69
N GLN A 185 -23.65 11.89 2.77
CA GLN A 185 -25.03 11.45 2.98
C GLN A 185 -25.52 10.48 1.90
N ARG A 186 -24.93 10.52 0.70
CA ARG A 186 -25.24 9.54 -0.36
C ARG A 186 -24.78 8.13 -0.01
N SER A 187 -23.70 8.00 0.78
CA SER A 187 -23.23 6.70 1.28
C SER A 187 -24.24 6.07 2.25
N VAL A 188 -24.91 6.89 3.08
CA VAL A 188 -26.00 6.46 3.97
C VAL A 188 -27.18 5.95 3.14
N ALA A 189 -27.62 6.71 2.12
CA ALA A 189 -28.72 6.28 1.25
C ALA A 189 -28.40 4.98 0.47
N LEU A 190 -27.16 4.85 -0.03
CA LEU A 190 -26.70 3.65 -0.74
C LEU A 190 -26.69 2.42 0.18
N THR A 191 -26.18 2.56 1.42
CA THR A 191 -26.11 1.44 2.37
C THR A 191 -27.50 1.00 2.84
N VAL A 192 -28.45 1.93 3.00
CA VAL A 192 -29.87 1.57 3.22
C VAL A 192 -30.40 0.79 2.02
N GLY A 193 -30.17 1.25 0.78
CA GLY A 193 -30.62 0.56 -0.43
C GLY A 193 -30.05 -0.86 -0.56
N ILE A 194 -28.75 -1.04 -0.33
CA ILE A 194 -28.08 -2.35 -0.34
C ILE A 194 -28.65 -3.26 0.75
N GLY A 195 -28.85 -2.74 1.96
CA GLY A 195 -29.41 -3.51 3.06
C GLY A 195 -30.85 -3.98 2.79
N VAL A 196 -31.70 -3.11 2.21
CA VAL A 196 -33.05 -3.49 1.79
C VAL A 196 -33.01 -4.58 0.71
N MET A 197 -32.15 -4.44 -0.31
CA MET A 197 -31.97 -5.48 -1.33
C MET A 197 -31.47 -6.81 -0.74
N TYR A 198 -30.55 -6.75 0.23
CA TYR A 198 -30.04 -7.94 0.92
C TYR A 198 -31.15 -8.66 1.71
N ILE A 199 -32.01 -7.92 2.40
CA ILE A 199 -33.19 -8.47 3.09
C ILE A 199 -34.17 -9.08 2.08
N LEU A 200 -34.40 -8.46 0.93
CA LEU A 200 -35.29 -9.01 -0.11
C LEU A 200 -34.75 -10.32 -0.70
N CYS A 201 -33.44 -10.44 -0.90
CA CYS A 201 -32.81 -11.65 -1.46
C CYS A 201 -32.71 -12.81 -0.46
N PHE A 202 -32.45 -12.54 0.81
CA PHE A 202 -32.12 -13.56 1.82
C PHE A 202 -33.15 -13.69 2.95
N GLY A 203 -34.19 -12.87 2.94
CA GLY A 203 -35.26 -12.86 3.93
C GLY A 203 -34.93 -12.03 5.18
N LEU A 204 -35.98 -11.82 5.99
CA LEU A 204 -35.91 -11.13 7.28
C LEU A 204 -35.34 -12.09 8.34
N ALA A 205 -34.09 -11.87 8.72
CA ALA A 205 -33.43 -12.57 9.82
C ALA A 205 -32.55 -11.58 10.59
N PRO A 206 -32.25 -11.82 11.88
CA PRO A 206 -31.36 -10.94 12.65
C PRO A 206 -30.00 -10.70 11.98
N SER A 207 -29.47 -11.72 11.28
CA SER A 207 -28.21 -11.62 10.52
C SER A 207 -28.29 -10.69 9.30
N THR A 208 -29.49 -10.44 8.76
CA THR A 208 -29.71 -9.56 7.59
C THR A 208 -30.22 -8.18 8.00
N THR A 209 -31.05 -8.10 9.04
CA THR A 209 -31.66 -6.85 9.52
C THR A 209 -30.71 -6.01 10.38
N LEU A 210 -29.93 -6.63 11.27
CA LEU A 210 -29.02 -5.89 12.15
C LEU A 210 -27.95 -5.11 11.35
N PRO A 211 -27.24 -5.70 10.37
CA PRO A 211 -26.29 -4.93 9.56
C PRO A 211 -26.96 -3.82 8.75
N THR A 212 -28.16 -4.07 8.22
CA THR A 212 -28.94 -3.11 7.42
C THR A 212 -29.33 -1.86 8.20
N ILE A 213 -29.51 -1.96 9.53
CA ILE A 213 -29.82 -0.81 10.40
C ILE A 213 -28.54 -0.20 10.97
N LEU A 214 -27.62 -1.04 11.48
CA LEU A 214 -26.43 -0.57 12.19
C LEU A 214 -25.44 0.14 11.26
N VAL A 215 -25.23 -0.35 10.03
CA VAL A 215 -24.24 0.25 9.11
C VAL A 215 -24.64 1.67 8.70
N PRO A 216 -25.87 1.94 8.20
CA PRO A 216 -26.29 3.30 7.90
C PRO A 216 -26.34 4.20 9.13
N PHE A 217 -26.75 3.67 10.30
CA PHE A 217 -26.77 4.44 11.55
C PHE A 217 -25.37 4.89 11.97
N ILE A 218 -24.36 4.01 11.89
CA ILE A 218 -22.96 4.34 12.20
C ILE A 218 -22.43 5.37 11.20
N LEU A 219 -22.73 5.22 9.91
CA LEU A 219 -22.32 6.20 8.88
C LEU A 219 -22.97 7.56 9.11
N TRP A 220 -24.27 7.59 9.44
CA TRP A 220 -25.00 8.82 9.76
C TRP A 220 -24.44 9.52 11.01
N MET A 221 -24.11 8.75 12.06
CA MET A 221 -23.50 9.29 13.28
C MET A 221 -22.05 9.76 13.08
N ALA A 222 -21.34 9.25 12.06
CA ALA A 222 -19.97 9.61 11.73
C ALA A 222 -19.87 10.81 10.76
N GLY A 223 -20.98 11.16 10.11
CA GLY A 223 -21.17 12.32 9.23
C GLY A 223 -21.29 13.63 9.98
#